data_AF-K6ZWD3-F1
#
_entry.id   AF-K6ZWD3-F1
#
_cell.length_a   1.000
_cell.length_b   1.000
_cell.length_c   1.000
_cell.angle_alpha   90.00
_cell.angle_beta   90.00
_cell.angle_gamma   90.00
#
_symmetry.space_group_name_H-M   'P 1'
#
loop_
_entity.id
_entity.type
_entity.pdbx_description
1 polymer ?
#
loop_
_entity_poly.entity_id
_entity_poly.type
_entity_poly.pdbx_seq_one_letter_code
_entity_poly.pdbx_strand_id
1 'polypeptide(L)'
;MKRLTLFVTTLLLLNSFAWVVHADNNAIADYPDCAKLLTHNNVRETDVAILQPILAATTEFMLATCAAFNEDDMRALNDRHFLTAGKPNGNRAELVKLLRKNFSDEPFPDISDVIVEWQSVDYTQALNSQLYSLNVIQGKRRDEYAFMLQSGTSNISFMVDDRMQQACLKLSTMACDLFFKEVERVTSVQNIFLGSNEIKQALVNTAQKRQDWHRFGEEGRFMTFIDIAFTSWIYSEEFSNGKSLPPPPKYQFFALRPSIAYEHFSAAESGDKDEMTLAVEWVGINQWDADIPWGVSIASVYADRSKGRKLGHGLMLHLNNKLSIGFANRGGGDNSVYINIDLLNWFSRFDAYASFKNAMLD
;
A
#
# COMPACT_ATOMS: atom_id res chain seq x y z
N MET A 1 26.57 -20.30 -16.45
CA MET A 1 26.94 -19.75 -15.12
C MET A 1 27.10 -18.22 -15.07
N LYS A 2 27.60 -17.52 -16.11
CA LYS A 2 27.75 -16.05 -16.09
C LYS A 2 26.45 -15.21 -16.14
N ARG A 3 25.28 -15.80 -16.41
CA ARG A 3 23.98 -15.09 -16.44
C ARG A 3 23.24 -15.06 -15.10
N LEU A 4 23.57 -15.96 -14.15
CA LEU A 4 22.90 -16.01 -12.85
C LEU A 4 23.49 -14.98 -11.86
N THR A 5 24.77 -14.65 -12.01
CA THR A 5 25.46 -13.64 -11.17
C THR A 5 25.01 -12.21 -11.47
N LEU A 6 24.57 -11.92 -12.70
CA LEU A 6 24.09 -10.58 -13.07
C LEU A 6 22.68 -10.29 -12.49
N PHE A 7 21.87 -11.32 -12.25
CA PHE A 7 20.52 -11.15 -11.72
C PHE A 7 20.51 -10.87 -10.21
N VAL A 8 21.38 -11.53 -9.44
CA VAL A 8 21.46 -11.37 -7.97
C VAL A 8 22.13 -10.05 -7.57
N THR A 9 23.07 -9.54 -8.38
CA THR A 9 23.75 -8.27 -8.09
C THR A 9 22.90 -7.05 -8.47
N THR A 10 22.00 -7.19 -9.47
CA THR A 10 21.09 -6.11 -9.87
C THR A 10 19.92 -5.97 -8.90
N LEU A 11 19.47 -7.05 -8.26
CA LEU A 11 18.41 -6.99 -7.25
C LEU A 11 18.83 -6.35 -5.91
N LEU A 12 20.14 -6.36 -5.59
CA LEU A 12 20.68 -5.79 -4.35
C LEU A 12 21.17 -4.33 -4.49
N LEU A 13 21.34 -3.82 -5.71
CA LEU A 13 21.86 -2.48 -5.98
C LEU A 13 20.82 -1.45 -6.45
N LEU A 14 19.55 -1.84 -6.61
CA LEU A 14 18.48 -0.94 -7.06
C LEU A 14 17.74 -0.19 -5.93
N ASN A 15 18.17 -0.31 -4.68
CA ASN A 15 17.56 0.41 -3.54
C ASN A 15 18.10 1.83 -3.32
N SER A 16 18.83 2.40 -4.27
CA SER A 16 19.35 3.76 -4.15
C SER A 16 19.62 4.32 -5.54
N PHE A 17 18.74 5.13 -6.12
CA PHE A 17 19.10 6.35 -6.86
C PHE A 17 17.86 7.08 -7.38
N ALA A 18 17.94 8.40 -7.27
CA ALA A 18 16.94 9.42 -7.54
C ALA A 18 16.37 9.40 -8.96
N TRP A 19 15.07 9.71 -9.06
CA TRP A 19 14.46 10.29 -10.25
C TRP A 19 13.67 11.54 -9.87
N VAL A 20 14.07 12.67 -10.44
CA VAL A 20 13.34 13.94 -10.43
C VAL A 20 12.43 13.91 -11.65
N VAL A 21 11.13 13.85 -11.43
CA VAL A 21 10.12 13.83 -12.50
C VAL A 21 9.88 15.25 -13.02
N HIS A 22 10.15 15.47 -14.31
CA HIS A 22 9.45 16.46 -15.11
C HIS A 22 8.06 15.89 -15.40
N ALA A 23 7.01 16.51 -14.87
CA ALA A 23 5.64 16.10 -15.13
C ALA A 23 5.29 16.41 -16.60
N ASP A 24 5.21 15.38 -17.43
CA ASP A 24 4.71 15.45 -18.80
C ASP A 24 3.18 15.28 -18.78
N ASN A 25 2.45 16.16 -19.46
CA ASN A 25 0.98 16.20 -19.45
C ASN A 25 0.32 14.96 -20.10
N ASN A 26 1.11 14.03 -20.64
CA ASN A 26 0.66 12.77 -21.23
C ASN A 26 0.43 11.65 -20.20
N ALA A 27 0.88 11.80 -18.95
CA ALA A 27 0.72 10.77 -17.90
C ALA A 27 -0.74 10.53 -17.45
N ILE A 28 -1.67 11.41 -17.84
CA ILE A 28 -3.09 11.33 -17.50
C ILE A 28 -3.82 10.22 -18.30
N ALA A 29 -3.28 9.82 -19.45
CA ALA A 29 -3.95 8.86 -20.34
C ALA A 29 -3.92 7.40 -19.84
N ASP A 30 -2.96 7.04 -18.99
CA ASP A 30 -2.73 5.65 -18.58
C ASP A 30 -3.55 5.18 -17.36
N TYR A 31 -4.26 6.12 -16.70
CA TYR A 31 -5.32 5.81 -15.75
C TYR A 31 -6.60 6.52 -16.18
N PRO A 32 -7.48 5.85 -16.94
CA PRO A 32 -8.74 6.42 -17.39
C PRO A 32 -9.61 6.91 -16.22
N ASP A 33 -9.37 6.41 -15.01
CA ASP A 33 -10.11 6.81 -13.81
C ASP A 33 -9.64 8.15 -13.24
N CYS A 34 -8.37 8.54 -13.40
CA CYS A 34 -7.89 9.86 -13.00
C CYS A 34 -8.38 10.98 -13.94
N ALA A 35 -8.39 10.72 -15.26
CA ALA A 35 -9.00 11.63 -16.24
C ALA A 35 -10.53 11.75 -16.03
N LYS A 36 -11.20 10.64 -15.69
CA LYS A 36 -12.61 10.66 -15.29
C LYS A 36 -12.83 11.46 -14.02
N LEU A 37 -11.96 11.35 -13.01
CA LEU A 37 -12.07 12.12 -11.78
C LEU A 37 -11.96 13.62 -12.03
N LEU A 38 -11.01 14.05 -12.87
CA LEU A 38 -10.88 15.47 -13.24
C LEU A 38 -12.10 15.99 -14.01
N THR A 39 -12.71 15.16 -14.87
CA THR A 39 -13.89 15.55 -15.64
C THR A 39 -15.20 15.46 -14.84
N HIS A 40 -15.36 14.47 -13.96
CA HIS A 40 -16.51 14.28 -13.08
C HIS A 40 -16.58 15.31 -11.95
N ASN A 41 -15.43 15.71 -11.39
CA ASN A 41 -15.39 16.71 -10.33
C ASN A 41 -15.60 18.13 -10.85
N ASN A 42 -15.94 18.30 -12.13
CA ASN A 42 -16.33 19.58 -12.72
C ASN A 42 -15.25 20.64 -12.46
N VAL A 43 -13.98 20.28 -12.64
CA VAL A 43 -12.83 21.19 -12.57
C VAL A 43 -12.91 22.14 -13.78
N ARG A 44 -13.85 23.07 -13.71
CA ARG A 44 -14.05 24.12 -14.69
C ARG A 44 -13.16 25.29 -14.35
N GLU A 45 -12.65 25.93 -15.39
CA GLU A 45 -12.02 27.25 -15.26
C GLU A 45 -12.93 28.18 -14.46
N THR A 46 -12.31 29.04 -13.66
CA THR A 46 -13.01 30.08 -12.91
C THR A 46 -12.95 31.38 -13.69
N ASP A 47 -14.08 32.04 -13.87
CA ASP A 47 -14.12 33.37 -14.48
C ASP A 47 -13.53 34.45 -13.53
N VAL A 48 -13.28 34.09 -12.27
CA VAL A 48 -12.69 34.97 -11.27
C VAL A 48 -11.17 34.88 -11.35
N ALA A 49 -10.56 35.82 -12.07
CA ALA A 49 -9.11 35.85 -12.32
C ALA A 49 -8.25 35.72 -11.06
N ILE A 50 -8.69 36.26 -9.92
CA ILE A 50 -7.95 36.18 -8.66
C ILE A 50 -7.87 34.77 -8.07
N LEU A 51 -8.79 33.87 -8.43
CA LEU A 51 -8.84 32.49 -7.96
C LEU A 51 -8.05 31.50 -8.84
N GLN A 52 -7.60 31.93 -10.02
CA GLN A 52 -6.84 31.09 -10.95
C GLN A 52 -5.57 30.46 -10.34
N PRO A 53 -4.76 31.15 -9.50
CA PRO A 53 -3.61 30.52 -8.85
C PRO A 53 -4.00 29.36 -7.91
N ILE A 54 -5.14 29.48 -7.21
CA ILE A 54 -5.64 28.42 -6.32
C ILE A 54 -6.10 27.23 -7.16
N LEU A 55 -6.86 27.48 -8.24
CA LEU A 55 -7.30 26.44 -9.15
C LEU A 55 -6.10 25.69 -9.77
N ALA A 56 -5.08 26.42 -10.22
CA ALA A 56 -3.86 25.82 -10.75
C ALA A 56 -3.15 24.94 -9.72
N ALA A 57 -2.99 25.41 -8.48
CA ALA A 57 -2.35 24.66 -7.41
C ALA A 57 -3.18 23.41 -6.98
N THR A 58 -4.51 23.52 -6.98
CA THR A 58 -5.40 22.37 -6.72
C THR A 58 -5.30 21.34 -7.86
N THR A 59 -5.27 21.78 -9.12
CA THR A 59 -5.08 20.91 -10.28
C THR A 59 -3.73 20.23 -10.25
N GLU A 60 -2.66 20.96 -9.95
CA GLU A 60 -1.32 20.40 -9.78
C GLU A 60 -1.29 19.31 -8.70
N PHE A 61 -1.92 19.56 -7.55
CA PHE A 61 -2.04 18.57 -6.47
C PHE A 61 -2.76 17.30 -6.95
N MET A 62 -3.90 17.43 -7.64
CA MET A 62 -4.64 16.27 -8.13
C MET A 62 -3.84 15.47 -9.15
N LEU A 63 -3.15 16.16 -10.07
CA LEU A 63 -2.29 15.52 -11.07
C LEU A 63 -1.10 14.81 -10.42
N ALA A 64 -0.47 15.44 -9.43
CA ALA A 64 0.60 14.82 -8.65
C ALA A 64 0.10 13.58 -7.89
N THR A 65 -1.08 13.66 -7.29
CA THR A 65 -1.71 12.54 -6.57
C THR A 65 -2.01 11.38 -7.50
N CYS A 66 -2.59 11.68 -8.67
CA CYS A 66 -2.79 10.69 -9.72
C CYS A 66 -1.49 10.07 -10.20
N ALA A 67 -0.47 10.89 -10.49
CA ALA A 67 0.82 10.40 -10.93
C ALA A 67 1.46 9.49 -9.87
N ALA A 68 1.40 9.86 -8.59
CA ALA A 68 1.92 9.05 -7.49
C ALA A 68 1.21 7.69 -7.39
N PHE A 69 -0.12 7.65 -7.48
CA PHE A 69 -0.86 6.38 -7.49
C PHE A 69 -0.56 5.52 -8.72
N ASN A 70 -0.30 6.15 -9.88
CA ASN A 70 0.06 5.43 -11.09
C ASN A 70 1.49 4.87 -11.04
N GLU A 71 2.39 5.57 -10.34
CA GLU A 71 3.78 5.18 -10.18
C GLU A 71 3.94 4.09 -9.13
N ASP A 72 3.38 4.27 -7.94
CA ASP A 72 3.48 3.34 -6.82
C ASP A 72 2.33 3.58 -5.83
N ASP A 73 1.25 2.79 -5.97
CA ASP A 73 0.07 2.88 -5.12
C ASP A 73 0.38 2.64 -3.62
N MET A 74 1.30 1.73 -3.33
CA MET A 74 1.74 1.40 -1.97
C MET A 74 2.52 2.53 -1.33
N ARG A 75 3.46 3.13 -2.07
CA ARG A 75 4.18 4.30 -1.58
C ARG A 75 3.27 5.51 -1.47
N ALA A 76 2.37 5.74 -2.42
CA ALA A 76 1.37 6.81 -2.36
C ALA A 76 0.49 6.72 -1.09
N LEU A 77 0.22 5.50 -0.61
CA LEU A 77 -0.50 5.28 0.64
C LEU A 77 0.28 5.65 1.89
N ASN A 78 1.56 5.27 1.94
CA ASN A 78 2.38 5.36 3.15
C ASN A 78 3.20 6.65 3.22
N ASP A 79 3.57 7.21 2.07
CA ASP A 79 4.41 8.40 1.93
C ASP A 79 3.58 9.55 1.34
N ARG A 80 3.12 10.44 2.22
CA ARG A 80 2.35 11.63 1.84
C ARG A 80 3.18 12.64 1.05
N HIS A 81 4.50 12.65 1.25
CA HIS A 81 5.38 13.48 0.45
C HIS A 81 5.38 12.97 -0.99
N PHE A 82 5.48 11.66 -1.19
CA PHE A 82 5.36 11.04 -2.51
C PHE A 82 3.96 11.26 -3.12
N LEU A 83 2.89 10.99 -2.37
CA LEU A 83 1.50 11.20 -2.81
C LEU A 83 1.26 12.61 -3.38
N THR A 84 1.91 13.62 -2.82
CA THR A 84 1.66 15.03 -3.16
C THR A 84 2.79 15.64 -3.99
N ALA A 85 3.71 14.82 -4.51
CA ALA A 85 4.95 15.25 -5.17
C ALA A 85 5.71 16.34 -4.37
N GLY A 86 5.68 16.21 -3.05
CA GLY A 86 6.31 17.12 -2.10
C GLY A 86 5.62 18.46 -1.91
N LYS A 87 4.42 18.65 -2.47
CA LYS A 87 3.64 19.89 -2.40
C LYS A 87 2.28 19.69 -1.73
N PRO A 88 2.21 19.15 -0.50
CA PRO A 88 0.94 18.91 0.18
C PRO A 88 0.13 20.21 0.41
N ASN A 89 0.81 21.36 0.47
CA ASN A 89 0.23 22.64 0.88
C ASN A 89 -0.01 23.64 -0.27
N GLY A 90 0.16 23.25 -1.54
CA GLY A 90 0.18 24.19 -2.66
C GLY A 90 -1.05 25.09 -2.76
N ASN A 91 -2.24 24.50 -2.80
CA ASN A 91 -3.51 25.22 -2.89
C ASN A 91 -3.78 26.10 -1.66
N ARG A 92 -3.48 25.58 -0.45
CA ARG A 92 -3.62 26.33 0.80
C ARG A 92 -2.71 27.54 0.84
N ALA A 93 -1.45 27.38 0.43
CA ALA A 93 -0.49 28.47 0.40
C ALA A 93 -0.96 29.60 -0.53
N GLU A 94 -1.47 29.26 -1.71
CA GLU A 94 -2.04 30.26 -2.64
C GLU A 94 -3.30 30.92 -2.09
N LEU A 95 -4.15 30.18 -1.38
CA LEU A 95 -5.32 30.78 -0.75
C LEU A 95 -4.97 31.70 0.42
N VAL A 96 -4.06 31.30 1.32
CA VAL A 96 -3.59 32.16 2.41
C VAL A 96 -2.98 33.45 1.85
N LYS A 97 -2.20 33.33 0.77
CA LYS A 97 -1.62 34.47 0.06
C LYS A 97 -2.69 35.36 -0.56
N LEU A 98 -3.75 34.78 -1.13
CA LEU A 98 -4.91 35.51 -1.64
C LEU A 98 -5.63 36.28 -0.54
N LEU A 99 -5.91 35.62 0.60
CA LEU A 99 -6.55 36.26 1.75
C LEU A 99 -5.71 37.43 2.27
N ARG A 100 -4.42 37.18 2.57
CA ARG A 100 -3.50 38.22 3.08
C ARG A 100 -3.36 39.42 2.14
N LYS A 101 -3.36 39.20 0.83
CA LYS A 101 -3.14 40.26 -0.15
C LYS A 101 -4.38 41.13 -0.36
N ASN A 102 -5.57 40.54 -0.28
CA ASN A 102 -6.79 41.16 -0.77
C ASN A 102 -7.85 41.44 0.31
N PHE A 103 -7.69 40.87 1.50
CA PHE A 103 -8.63 40.99 2.61
C PHE A 103 -7.92 41.65 3.79
N SER A 104 -8.51 42.71 4.32
CA SER A 104 -8.07 43.39 5.54
C SER A 104 -9.11 43.24 6.63
N ASP A 105 -8.68 43.39 7.89
CA ASP A 105 -9.56 43.22 9.06
C ASP A 105 -10.71 44.25 9.13
N GLU A 106 -10.61 45.38 8.41
CA GLU A 106 -11.63 46.43 8.45
C GLU A 106 -12.97 46.00 7.79
N PRO A 107 -13.01 45.57 6.52
CA PRO A 107 -14.21 44.95 5.99
C PRO A 107 -14.38 43.51 6.47
N PHE A 108 -13.30 42.76 6.74
CA PHE A 108 -13.39 41.33 7.10
C PHE A 108 -12.84 41.07 8.51
N PRO A 109 -13.65 41.27 9.57
CA PRO A 109 -13.22 40.98 10.93
C PRO A 109 -12.62 39.58 11.05
N ASP A 110 -11.57 39.47 11.85
CA ASP A 110 -10.90 38.21 12.22
C ASP A 110 -10.24 37.46 11.05
N ILE A 111 -10.12 38.07 9.86
CA ILE A 111 -9.46 37.41 8.72
C ILE A 111 -7.97 37.14 8.99
N SER A 112 -7.31 38.01 9.77
CA SER A 112 -5.95 37.78 10.24
C SER A 112 -5.83 36.51 11.09
N ASP A 113 -6.81 36.24 11.96
CA ASP A 113 -6.83 35.06 12.82
C ASP A 113 -7.05 33.79 11.98
N VAL A 114 -7.98 33.83 11.01
CA VAL A 114 -8.19 32.74 10.03
C VAL A 114 -6.89 32.40 9.30
N ILE A 115 -6.16 33.42 8.84
CA ILE A 115 -4.89 33.24 8.13
C ILE A 115 -3.87 32.54 9.02
N VAL A 116 -3.71 32.99 10.27
CA VAL A 116 -2.76 32.39 11.22
C VAL A 116 -3.13 30.93 11.49
N GLU A 117 -4.41 30.67 11.73
CA GLU A 117 -4.90 29.32 12.01
C GLU A 117 -4.66 28.38 10.81
N TRP A 118 -5.01 28.81 9.59
CA TRP A 118 -4.81 28.02 8.37
C TRP A 118 -3.34 27.73 8.08
N GLN A 119 -2.44 28.67 8.41
CA GLN A 119 -1.00 28.46 8.29
C GLN A 119 -0.45 27.46 9.31
N SER A 120 -1.08 27.37 10.49
CA SER A 120 -0.61 26.52 11.59
C SER A 120 -0.93 25.03 11.40
N VAL A 121 -1.87 24.67 10.53
CA VAL A 121 -2.28 23.27 10.32
C VAL A 121 -1.16 22.45 9.68
N ASP A 122 -0.88 21.26 10.24
CA ASP A 122 -0.05 20.25 9.56
C ASP A 122 -0.92 19.42 8.60
N TYR A 123 -0.79 19.73 7.32
CA TYR A 123 -1.59 19.10 6.27
C TYR A 123 -1.29 17.60 6.12
N THR A 124 -0.05 17.18 6.44
CA THR A 124 0.36 15.78 6.36
C THR A 124 -0.46 14.92 7.31
N GLN A 125 -0.77 15.46 8.50
CA GLN A 125 -1.62 14.79 9.48
C GLN A 125 -3.10 14.90 9.11
N ALA A 126 -3.54 16.03 8.58
CA ALA A 126 -4.95 16.28 8.24
C ALA A 126 -5.47 15.31 7.15
N LEU A 127 -4.65 14.99 6.15
CA LEU A 127 -4.95 13.98 5.12
C LEU A 127 -5.35 12.61 5.70
N ASN A 128 -4.82 12.24 6.87
CA ASN A 128 -5.12 10.95 7.50
C ASN A 128 -6.51 10.88 8.14
N SER A 129 -7.12 12.02 8.44
CA SER A 129 -8.31 12.08 9.29
C SER A 129 -9.64 12.06 8.53
N GLN A 130 -9.66 12.20 7.20
CA GLN A 130 -10.87 12.54 6.42
C GLN A 130 -11.55 13.87 6.84
N LEU A 131 -10.97 14.62 7.78
CA LEU A 131 -11.63 15.78 8.39
C LEU A 131 -11.23 17.10 7.73
N TYR A 132 -10.34 17.12 6.74
CA TYR A 132 -9.91 18.40 6.18
C TYR A 132 -10.88 18.89 5.13
N SER A 133 -11.49 20.03 5.39
CA SER A 133 -12.23 20.76 4.39
C SER A 133 -11.95 22.24 4.55
N LEU A 134 -11.07 22.75 3.70
CA LEU A 134 -10.92 24.19 3.59
C LEU A 134 -12.10 24.71 2.77
N ASN A 135 -13.14 25.10 3.48
CA ASN A 135 -14.40 25.53 2.90
C ASN A 135 -14.80 26.86 3.51
N VAL A 136 -15.37 27.72 2.68
CA VAL A 136 -16.19 28.83 3.15
C VAL A 136 -17.63 28.35 3.07
N ILE A 137 -18.23 27.99 4.20
CA ILE A 137 -19.63 27.53 4.20
C ILE A 137 -20.56 28.68 4.50
N GLN A 138 -21.72 28.66 3.85
CA GLN A 138 -22.84 29.49 4.25
C GLN A 138 -23.39 28.96 5.57
N GLY A 139 -23.50 29.84 6.57
CA GLY A 139 -24.02 29.54 7.89
C GLY A 139 -25.54 29.30 7.90
N LYS A 140 -26.14 29.30 9.09
CA LYS A 140 -27.60 29.09 9.22
C LYS A 140 -28.38 30.26 8.64
N ARG A 141 -27.78 31.44 8.62
CA ARG A 141 -28.34 32.64 7.99
C ARG A 141 -27.76 32.83 6.59
N ARG A 142 -28.55 33.42 5.69
CA ARG A 142 -28.19 33.59 4.26
C ARG A 142 -26.94 34.47 4.06
N ASP A 143 -26.68 35.33 5.02
CA ASP A 143 -25.62 36.34 5.08
C ASP A 143 -24.48 35.95 6.03
N GLU A 144 -24.57 34.79 6.68
CA GLU A 144 -23.51 34.25 7.53
C GLU A 144 -22.58 33.37 6.70
N TYR A 145 -21.27 33.55 6.85
CA TYR A 145 -20.25 32.67 6.27
C TYR A 145 -19.27 32.25 7.35
N ALA A 146 -18.70 31.06 7.23
CA ALA A 146 -17.69 30.56 8.15
C ALA A 146 -16.53 29.90 7.40
N PHE A 147 -15.33 30.11 7.92
CA PHE A 147 -14.13 29.39 7.48
C PHE A 147 -14.02 28.09 8.29
N MET A 148 -14.04 26.95 7.61
CA MET A 148 -13.80 25.65 8.26
C MET A 148 -12.37 25.17 8.05
N LEU A 149 -11.75 24.68 9.12
CA LEU A 149 -10.44 24.03 9.07
C LEU A 149 -10.53 22.51 9.20
N GLN A 150 -11.47 22.03 9.99
CA GLN A 150 -11.64 20.61 10.30
C GLN A 150 -13.13 20.30 10.46
N SER A 151 -13.59 19.18 9.93
CA SER A 151 -14.97 18.71 10.04
C SER A 151 -15.43 18.78 11.50
N GLY A 152 -16.32 19.72 11.80
CA GLY A 152 -16.95 19.89 13.11
C GLY A 152 -16.38 20.98 14.03
N THR A 153 -15.28 21.67 13.69
CA THR A 153 -14.80 22.84 14.44
C THR A 153 -14.82 24.08 13.55
N SER A 154 -15.91 24.85 13.63
CA SER A 154 -15.96 26.21 13.10
C SER A 154 -15.36 27.14 14.14
N ASN A 155 -14.30 27.86 13.82
CA ASN A 155 -13.73 28.81 14.77
C ASN A 155 -14.09 30.27 14.45
N ILE A 156 -14.45 30.61 13.21
CA ILE A 156 -14.70 32.00 12.82
C ILE A 156 -15.85 32.09 11.81
N SER A 157 -16.97 32.70 12.24
CA SER A 157 -18.09 33.07 11.37
C SER A 157 -18.30 34.59 11.34
N PHE A 158 -18.73 35.11 10.20
CA PHE A 158 -18.93 36.53 9.98
C PHE A 158 -20.21 36.78 9.17
N MET A 159 -20.81 37.95 9.40
CA MET A 159 -22.01 38.41 8.71
C MET A 159 -21.61 39.36 7.58
N VAL A 160 -22.07 39.12 6.36
CA VAL A 160 -21.81 39.98 5.21
C VAL A 160 -22.63 41.26 5.34
N ASP A 161 -21.96 42.37 5.66
CA ASP A 161 -22.53 43.71 5.63
C ASP A 161 -22.27 44.43 4.29
N ASP A 162 -22.79 45.65 4.14
CA ASP A 162 -22.61 46.45 2.92
C ASP A 162 -21.12 46.77 2.64
N ARG A 163 -20.29 46.89 3.68
CA ARG A 163 -18.86 47.20 3.52
C ARG A 163 -18.13 46.00 2.94
N MET A 164 -18.41 44.81 3.45
CA MET A 164 -17.92 43.54 2.90
C MET A 164 -18.35 43.38 1.45
N GLN A 165 -19.64 43.60 1.18
CA GLN A 165 -20.19 43.49 -0.17
C GLN A 165 -19.46 44.40 -1.16
N GLN A 166 -19.19 45.65 -0.79
CA GLN A 166 -18.40 46.57 -1.62
C GLN A 166 -16.95 46.12 -1.78
N ALA A 167 -16.35 45.51 -0.76
CA ALA A 167 -15.00 44.96 -0.85
C ALA A 167 -14.95 43.77 -1.84
N CYS A 168 -15.90 42.83 -1.79
CA CYS A 168 -15.99 41.73 -2.75
C CYS A 168 -16.19 42.22 -4.19
N LEU A 169 -17.09 43.18 -4.40
CA LEU A 169 -17.34 43.75 -5.73
C LEU A 169 -16.09 44.39 -6.34
N LYS A 170 -15.24 45.03 -5.52
CA LYS A 170 -13.95 45.58 -5.97
C LYS A 170 -12.94 44.50 -6.35
N LEU A 171 -12.98 43.34 -5.70
CA LEU A 171 -12.02 42.25 -5.91
C LEU A 171 -12.36 41.36 -7.11
N SER A 172 -13.62 40.98 -7.25
CA SER A 172 -14.04 39.95 -8.20
C SER A 172 -15.13 40.39 -9.17
N THR A 173 -15.65 41.61 -9.03
CA THR A 173 -16.89 42.09 -9.69
C THR A 173 -18.15 41.29 -9.34
N MET A 174 -18.05 40.36 -8.37
CA MET A 174 -19.14 39.53 -7.89
C MET A 174 -19.56 39.92 -6.48
N ALA A 175 -20.82 39.61 -6.16
CA ALA A 175 -21.30 39.68 -4.80
C ALA A 175 -20.52 38.71 -3.89
N CYS A 176 -20.42 39.02 -2.58
CA CYS A 176 -19.65 38.17 -1.67
C CYS A 176 -20.16 36.74 -1.62
N ASP A 177 -21.47 36.53 -1.76
CA ASP A 177 -22.07 35.19 -1.76
C ASP A 177 -21.57 34.34 -2.94
N LEU A 178 -21.55 34.90 -4.15
CA LEU A 178 -21.04 34.25 -5.34
C LEU A 178 -19.52 34.06 -5.25
N PHE A 179 -18.80 35.07 -4.75
CA PHE A 179 -17.36 34.99 -4.59
C PHE A 179 -16.94 33.87 -3.62
N PHE A 180 -17.53 33.81 -2.43
CA PHE A 180 -17.19 32.79 -1.45
C PHE A 180 -17.65 31.39 -1.85
N LYS A 181 -18.78 31.25 -2.57
CA LYS A 181 -19.16 29.98 -3.21
C LYS A 181 -18.13 29.53 -4.25
N GLU A 182 -17.57 30.46 -5.01
CA GLU A 182 -16.54 30.12 -5.99
C GLU A 182 -15.20 29.77 -5.31
N VAL A 183 -14.84 30.45 -4.23
CA VAL A 183 -13.71 30.04 -3.37
C VAL A 183 -13.92 28.62 -2.86
N GLU A 184 -15.08 28.35 -2.25
CA GLU A 184 -15.45 27.01 -1.75
C GLU A 184 -15.37 25.97 -2.88
N ARG A 185 -15.90 26.27 -4.06
CA ARG A 185 -15.81 25.37 -5.22
C ARG A 185 -14.36 25.05 -5.56
N VAL A 186 -13.51 26.07 -5.72
CA VAL A 186 -12.11 25.89 -6.13
C VAL A 186 -11.27 25.17 -5.06
N THR A 187 -11.54 25.40 -3.78
CA THR A 187 -10.79 24.78 -2.67
C THR A 187 -11.31 23.38 -2.34
N SER A 188 -12.61 23.12 -2.50
CA SER A 188 -13.22 21.82 -2.21
C SER A 188 -12.91 20.73 -3.23
N VAL A 189 -12.49 21.09 -4.46
CA VAL A 189 -12.11 20.13 -5.50
C VAL A 189 -11.09 19.10 -5.00
N GLN A 190 -10.11 19.53 -4.19
CA GLN A 190 -9.15 18.62 -3.58
C GLN A 190 -9.81 17.61 -2.62
N ASN A 191 -10.74 18.08 -1.80
CA ASN A 191 -11.45 17.25 -0.82
C ASN A 191 -12.41 16.28 -1.50
N ILE A 192 -13.08 16.73 -2.57
CA ILE A 192 -13.94 15.89 -3.41
C ILE A 192 -13.08 14.81 -4.09
N PHE A 193 -11.91 15.18 -4.60
CA PHE A 193 -10.98 14.25 -5.22
C PHE A 193 -10.52 13.18 -4.23
N LEU A 194 -9.95 13.57 -3.08
CA LEU A 194 -9.53 12.63 -2.03
C LEU A 194 -10.71 11.84 -1.42
N GLY A 195 -11.89 12.44 -1.40
CA GLY A 195 -13.12 11.84 -0.91
C GLY A 195 -13.87 10.98 -1.94
N SER A 196 -13.39 10.90 -3.18
CA SER A 196 -14.04 10.17 -4.26
C SER A 196 -14.12 8.68 -3.95
N ASN A 197 -15.15 8.02 -4.46
CA ASN A 197 -15.33 6.59 -4.25
C ASN A 197 -14.22 5.78 -4.93
N GLU A 198 -13.68 6.28 -6.03
CA GLU A 198 -12.62 5.67 -6.81
C GLU A 198 -11.31 5.64 -6.01
N ILE A 199 -10.90 6.77 -5.43
CA ILE A 199 -9.71 6.81 -4.56
C ILE A 199 -9.98 5.96 -3.33
N LYS A 200 -11.13 6.09 -2.67
CA LYS A 200 -11.48 5.23 -1.52
C LYS A 200 -11.41 3.74 -1.85
N GLN A 201 -11.91 3.32 -3.00
CA GLN A 201 -11.83 1.93 -3.45
C GLN A 201 -10.40 1.51 -3.74
N ALA A 202 -9.59 2.36 -4.38
CA ALA A 202 -8.17 2.08 -4.59
C ALA A 202 -7.41 1.92 -3.25
N LEU A 203 -7.68 2.81 -2.28
CA LEU A 203 -7.13 2.74 -0.92
C LEU A 203 -7.57 1.42 -0.24
N VAL A 204 -8.85 1.08 -0.29
CA VAL A 204 -9.41 -0.14 0.32
C VAL A 204 -8.84 -1.40 -0.31
N ASN A 205 -8.80 -1.47 -1.65
CA ASN A 205 -8.26 -2.63 -2.38
C ASN A 205 -6.78 -2.85 -2.04
N THR A 206 -6.02 -1.77 -1.93
CA THR A 206 -4.60 -1.84 -1.63
C THR A 206 -4.34 -2.19 -0.17
N ALA A 207 -5.13 -1.63 0.76
CA ALA A 207 -5.11 -2.03 2.17
C ALA A 207 -5.47 -3.52 2.34
N GLN A 208 -6.47 -4.02 1.60
CA GLN A 208 -6.83 -5.43 1.59
C GLN A 208 -5.68 -6.29 1.07
N LYS A 209 -5.08 -5.95 -0.07
CA LYS A 209 -3.91 -6.66 -0.61
C LYS A 209 -2.75 -6.69 0.38
N ARG A 210 -2.49 -5.60 1.09
CA ARG A 210 -1.49 -5.54 2.16
C ARG A 210 -1.83 -6.51 3.30
N GLN A 211 -3.09 -6.53 3.73
CA GLN A 211 -3.55 -7.48 4.74
C GLN A 211 -3.41 -8.93 4.25
N ASP A 212 -3.68 -9.20 2.97
CA ASP A 212 -3.54 -10.53 2.38
C ASP A 212 -2.07 -10.98 2.36
N TRP A 213 -1.14 -10.09 2.00
CA TRP A 213 0.30 -10.35 2.08
C TRP A 213 0.79 -10.55 3.52
N HIS A 214 0.26 -9.76 4.46
CA HIS A 214 0.55 -9.95 5.87
C HIS A 214 0.11 -11.34 6.33
N ARG A 215 -1.13 -11.72 6.00
CA ARG A 215 -1.67 -13.06 6.28
C ARG A 215 -0.85 -14.16 5.59
N PHE A 216 -0.44 -13.97 4.34
CA PHE A 216 0.43 -14.90 3.63
C PHE A 216 1.73 -15.16 4.39
N GLY A 217 2.36 -14.11 4.90
CA GLY A 217 3.60 -14.22 5.69
C GLY A 217 3.43 -14.80 7.09
N GLU A 218 2.23 -14.74 7.68
CA GLU A 218 1.94 -15.25 9.03
C GLU A 218 1.37 -16.67 9.04
N GLU A 219 0.44 -16.94 8.13
CA GLU A 219 -0.30 -18.20 8.08
C GLU A 219 0.33 -19.19 7.09
N GLY A 220 1.00 -18.70 6.06
CA GLY A 220 1.68 -19.54 5.06
C GLY A 220 2.86 -20.32 5.63
N ARG A 221 3.30 -21.35 4.91
CA ARG A 221 4.55 -22.06 5.25
C ARG A 221 5.72 -21.12 4.99
N PHE A 222 6.74 -21.20 5.84
CA PHE A 222 8.00 -20.50 5.59
C PHE A 222 8.56 -20.85 4.21
N MET A 223 9.02 -19.85 3.46
CA MET A 223 9.62 -20.01 2.13
C MET A 223 11.09 -19.60 2.18
N THR A 224 11.96 -20.47 1.68
CA THR A 224 13.38 -20.15 1.46
C THR A 224 13.54 -19.28 0.22
N PHE A 225 14.76 -18.75 -0.01
CA PHE A 225 15.05 -17.98 -1.23
C PHE A 225 14.82 -18.78 -2.51
N ILE A 226 15.02 -20.11 -2.48
CA ILE A 226 14.78 -21.00 -3.62
C ILE A 226 13.27 -21.13 -3.86
N ASP A 227 12.49 -21.31 -2.79
CA ASP A 227 11.03 -21.41 -2.87
C ASP A 227 10.40 -20.12 -3.41
N ILE A 228 10.89 -18.96 -2.95
CA ILE A 228 10.47 -17.65 -3.44
C ILE A 228 10.80 -17.53 -4.92
N ALA A 229 12.04 -17.79 -5.33
CA ALA A 229 12.43 -17.71 -6.74
C ALA A 229 11.62 -18.66 -7.64
N PHE A 230 11.34 -19.88 -7.16
CA PHE A 230 10.55 -20.86 -7.89
C PHE A 230 9.07 -20.44 -8.01
N THR A 231 8.47 -19.96 -6.91
CA THR A 231 7.11 -19.42 -6.91
C THR A 231 7.00 -18.19 -7.79
N SER A 232 7.94 -17.25 -7.72
CA SER A 232 7.98 -16.06 -8.57
C SER A 232 8.18 -16.38 -10.05
N TRP A 233 8.90 -17.45 -10.38
CA TRP A 233 9.02 -17.92 -11.76
C TRP A 233 7.68 -18.44 -12.29
N ILE A 234 6.95 -19.21 -11.48
CA ILE A 234 5.62 -19.74 -11.84
C ILE A 234 4.61 -18.60 -11.99
N TYR A 235 4.58 -17.64 -11.05
CA TYR A 235 3.71 -16.47 -11.04
C TYR A 235 4.31 -15.25 -11.77
N SER A 236 5.19 -15.49 -12.75
CA SER A 236 5.94 -14.40 -13.37
C SER A 236 5.03 -13.44 -14.13
N GLU A 237 3.95 -13.92 -14.75
CA GLU A 237 2.98 -13.06 -15.43
C GLU A 237 2.24 -12.16 -14.44
N GLU A 238 1.76 -12.71 -13.33
CA GLU A 238 1.03 -11.99 -12.29
C GLU A 238 1.91 -10.96 -11.57
N PHE A 239 3.19 -11.28 -11.36
CA PHE A 239 4.15 -10.37 -10.71
C PHE A 239 4.82 -9.38 -11.67
N SER A 240 4.75 -9.61 -12.98
CA SER A 240 5.35 -8.71 -13.98
C SER A 240 4.50 -7.48 -14.32
N ASN A 241 3.27 -7.39 -13.82
CA ASN A 241 2.33 -6.34 -14.21
C ASN A 241 2.72 -4.94 -13.73
N GLY A 242 3.65 -4.80 -12.77
CA GLY A 242 4.38 -3.57 -12.40
C GLY A 242 3.57 -2.35 -11.98
N LYS A 243 2.24 -2.38 -12.09
CA LYS A 243 1.34 -1.22 -11.95
C LYS A 243 0.55 -1.22 -10.66
N SER A 244 0.54 -2.33 -9.92
CA SER A 244 -0.15 -2.42 -8.63
C SER A 244 0.46 -3.53 -7.80
N LEU A 245 0.32 -3.46 -6.48
CA LEU A 245 0.63 -4.59 -5.61
C LEU A 245 -0.19 -5.82 -6.06
N PRO A 246 0.42 -6.91 -6.59
CA PRO A 246 -0.33 -8.11 -6.90
C PRO A 246 -0.84 -8.74 -5.60
N PRO A 247 -1.95 -9.49 -5.60
CA PRO A 247 -2.29 -10.31 -4.44
C PRO A 247 -1.19 -11.37 -4.18
N PRO A 248 -1.09 -11.91 -2.95
CA PRO A 248 -0.21 -13.04 -2.69
C PRO A 248 -0.56 -14.24 -3.59
N PRO A 249 0.42 -15.09 -3.92
CA PRO A 249 0.17 -16.25 -4.77
C PRO A 249 -0.80 -17.20 -4.08
N LYS A 250 -1.77 -17.72 -4.83
CA LYS A 250 -2.78 -18.67 -4.32
C LYS A 250 -2.14 -19.96 -3.79
N TYR A 251 -1.05 -20.40 -4.40
CA TYR A 251 -0.28 -21.56 -3.98
C TYR A 251 1.17 -21.18 -3.71
N GLN A 252 1.75 -21.74 -2.66
CA GLN A 252 3.19 -21.69 -2.42
C GLN A 252 3.84 -22.89 -3.08
N PHE A 253 4.93 -22.66 -3.82
CA PHE A 253 5.70 -23.73 -4.44
C PHE A 253 7.06 -23.86 -3.74
N PHE A 254 7.45 -25.09 -3.46
CA PHE A 254 8.71 -25.41 -2.79
C PHE A 254 9.63 -26.18 -3.71
N ALA A 255 10.93 -25.93 -3.60
CA ALA A 255 11.93 -26.64 -4.37
C ALA A 255 13.24 -26.78 -3.59
N LEU A 256 13.82 -27.98 -3.64
CA LEU A 256 15.14 -28.30 -3.07
C LEU A 256 15.28 -27.90 -1.59
N ARG A 257 14.25 -28.17 -0.78
CA ARG A 257 14.17 -27.72 0.60
C ARG A 257 14.68 -28.81 1.55
N PRO A 258 15.87 -28.65 2.17
CA PRO A 258 16.36 -29.59 3.16
C PRO A 258 15.62 -29.41 4.50
N SER A 259 15.45 -30.50 5.24
CA SER A 259 14.88 -30.48 6.58
C SER A 259 15.34 -31.68 7.41
N ILE A 260 14.98 -31.68 8.69
CA ILE A 260 15.21 -32.81 9.60
C ILE A 260 13.85 -33.44 9.89
N ALA A 261 13.79 -34.76 9.87
CA ALA A 261 12.58 -35.50 10.20
C ALA A 261 12.87 -36.57 11.25
N TYR A 262 11.81 -37.04 11.89
CA TYR A 262 11.84 -38.24 12.72
C TYR A 262 11.14 -39.35 11.94
N GLU A 263 11.84 -40.45 11.70
CA GLU A 263 11.38 -41.53 10.81
C GLU A 263 11.23 -42.84 11.57
N HIS A 264 10.07 -43.48 11.38
CA HIS A 264 9.82 -44.86 11.77
C HIS A 264 9.99 -45.81 10.58
N PHE A 265 10.91 -46.77 10.69
CA PHE A 265 11.19 -47.78 9.69
C PHE A 265 11.14 -49.19 10.29
N SER A 266 10.02 -49.90 10.08
CA SER A 266 9.71 -51.15 10.78
C SER A 266 10.65 -52.32 10.46
N ALA A 267 11.29 -52.32 9.29
CA ALA A 267 12.22 -53.36 8.86
C ALA A 267 13.67 -53.14 9.35
N ALA A 268 13.95 -52.03 10.04
CA ALA A 268 15.24 -51.81 10.71
C ALA A 268 15.44 -52.77 11.90
N GLU A 269 16.70 -52.90 12.35
CA GLU A 269 17.02 -53.68 13.54
C GLU A 269 16.40 -53.09 14.80
N SER A 270 16.22 -53.92 15.83
CA SER A 270 15.67 -53.48 17.10
C SER A 270 16.60 -52.43 17.73
N GLY A 271 16.11 -51.21 17.92
CA GLY A 271 16.91 -50.06 18.36
C GLY A 271 17.04 -48.96 17.29
N ASP A 272 17.00 -49.34 16.00
CA ASP A 272 17.22 -48.43 14.86
C ASP A 272 15.91 -48.11 14.11
N LYS A 273 14.76 -48.55 14.65
CA LYS A 273 13.44 -48.38 14.02
C LYS A 273 12.96 -46.94 14.01
N ASP A 274 13.40 -46.15 14.97
CA ASP A 274 12.96 -44.77 15.16
C ASP A 274 14.18 -43.86 15.27
N GLU A 275 14.42 -43.04 14.25
CA GLU A 275 15.64 -42.23 14.17
C GLU A 275 15.39 -40.84 13.60
N MET A 276 16.25 -39.89 13.97
CA MET A 276 16.36 -38.62 13.25
C MET A 276 17.00 -38.85 11.88
N THR A 277 16.38 -38.29 10.85
CA THR A 277 16.73 -38.49 9.45
C THR A 277 16.87 -37.13 8.76
N LEU A 278 17.64 -37.07 7.68
CA LEU A 278 17.66 -35.91 6.80
C LEU A 278 16.60 -36.09 5.73
N ALA A 279 15.81 -35.05 5.48
CA ALA A 279 14.82 -35.04 4.41
C ALA A 279 15.16 -33.94 3.40
N VAL A 280 14.83 -34.18 2.13
CA VAL A 280 14.89 -33.18 1.07
C VAL A 280 13.57 -33.21 0.32
N GLU A 281 12.86 -32.09 0.36
CA GLU A 281 11.68 -31.82 -0.45
C GLU A 281 12.14 -31.34 -1.83
N TRP A 282 11.93 -32.15 -2.87
CA TRP A 282 12.39 -31.84 -4.23
C TRP A 282 11.48 -30.82 -4.90
N VAL A 283 10.18 -31.06 -4.80
CA VAL A 283 9.13 -30.19 -5.33
C VAL A 283 7.88 -30.34 -4.46
N GLY A 284 7.23 -29.21 -4.18
CA GLY A 284 6.03 -29.16 -3.36
C GLY A 284 5.06 -28.07 -3.78
N ILE A 285 3.79 -28.27 -3.44
CA ILE A 285 2.73 -27.27 -3.56
C ILE A 285 1.96 -27.18 -2.24
N ASN A 286 1.59 -25.97 -1.83
CA ASN A 286 0.80 -25.73 -0.63
C ASN A 286 -0.28 -24.68 -0.89
N GLN A 287 -1.53 -25.04 -0.62
CA GLN A 287 -2.64 -24.10 -0.57
C GLN A 287 -2.74 -23.56 0.86
N TRP A 288 -2.19 -22.36 1.05
CA TRP A 288 -1.97 -21.79 2.37
C TRP A 288 -3.22 -21.17 3.00
N ASP A 289 -4.17 -20.73 2.17
CA ASP A 289 -5.37 -19.95 2.54
C ASP A 289 -6.68 -20.76 2.48
N ALA A 290 -6.59 -22.08 2.35
CA ALA A 290 -7.78 -22.95 2.42
C ALA A 290 -8.36 -23.00 3.84
N ASP A 291 -9.65 -23.33 3.97
CA ASP A 291 -10.30 -23.56 5.29
C ASP A 291 -9.50 -24.52 6.18
N ILE A 292 -8.89 -25.53 5.55
CA ILE A 292 -7.87 -26.40 6.14
C ILE A 292 -6.65 -26.31 5.22
N PRO A 293 -5.62 -25.52 5.58
CA PRO A 293 -4.44 -25.38 4.75
C PRO A 293 -3.74 -26.73 4.54
N TRP A 294 -3.40 -27.02 3.29
CA TRP A 294 -2.87 -28.32 2.90
C TRP A 294 -1.85 -28.21 1.79
N GLY A 295 -0.97 -29.20 1.71
CA GLY A 295 0.01 -29.30 0.65
C GLY A 295 0.49 -30.71 0.43
N VAL A 296 1.17 -30.92 -0.69
CA VAL A 296 1.78 -32.20 -1.05
C VAL A 296 3.12 -31.96 -1.75
N SER A 297 4.07 -32.83 -1.44
CA SER A 297 5.41 -32.75 -1.99
C SER A 297 6.00 -34.10 -2.29
N ILE A 298 6.93 -34.13 -3.24
CA ILE A 298 7.80 -35.27 -3.49
C ILE A 298 9.08 -35.04 -2.71
N ALA A 299 9.42 -36.00 -1.87
CA ALA A 299 10.55 -35.88 -0.96
C ALA A 299 11.38 -37.15 -0.89
N SER A 300 12.58 -37.02 -0.38
CA SER A 300 13.47 -38.13 -0.06
C SER A 300 13.96 -38.02 1.37
N VAL A 301 14.18 -39.17 2.00
CA VAL A 301 14.68 -39.28 3.36
C VAL A 301 15.93 -40.14 3.40
N TYR A 302 16.91 -39.73 4.19
CA TYR A 302 18.19 -40.40 4.38
C TYR A 302 18.47 -40.62 5.87
N ALA A 303 18.60 -41.88 6.25
CA ALA A 303 19.02 -42.30 7.58
C ALA A 303 20.18 -43.29 7.48
N ASP A 304 21.21 -43.08 8.30
CA ASP A 304 22.36 -43.98 8.36
C ASP A 304 22.08 -45.15 9.31
N ARG A 305 21.71 -46.29 8.73
CA ARG A 305 21.31 -47.50 9.46
C ARG A 305 22.24 -48.66 9.19
N SER A 306 22.34 -49.54 10.19
CA SER A 306 23.04 -50.83 10.12
C SER A 306 22.41 -51.79 9.09
N LYS A 307 21.07 -51.78 8.98
CA LYS A 307 20.29 -52.66 8.11
C LYS A 307 19.18 -51.91 7.36
N GLY A 308 18.91 -52.35 6.14
CA GLY A 308 17.93 -51.74 5.23
C GLY A 308 18.54 -50.65 4.35
N ARG A 309 17.81 -50.20 3.32
CA ARG A 309 18.31 -49.13 2.44
C ARG A 309 18.32 -47.81 3.19
N LYS A 310 19.39 -47.03 3.07
CA LYS A 310 19.55 -45.73 3.75
C LYS A 310 18.67 -44.62 3.19
N LEU A 311 18.43 -44.65 1.88
CA LEU A 311 17.65 -43.67 1.13
C LEU A 311 16.24 -44.20 0.84
N GLY A 312 15.22 -43.37 1.09
CA GLY A 312 13.84 -43.61 0.69
C GLY A 312 13.27 -42.44 -0.09
N HIS A 313 12.33 -42.71 -0.99
CA HIS A 313 11.64 -41.69 -1.78
C HIS A 313 10.13 -41.82 -1.61
N GLY A 314 9.41 -40.71 -1.59
CA GLY A 314 7.96 -40.78 -1.58
C GLY A 314 7.29 -39.42 -1.45
N LEU A 315 6.13 -39.44 -0.81
CA LEU A 315 5.26 -38.27 -0.71
C LEU A 315 5.28 -37.72 0.71
N MET A 316 5.13 -36.41 0.81
CA MET A 316 4.96 -35.68 2.05
C MET A 316 3.67 -34.87 1.96
N LEU A 317 2.83 -34.98 2.98
CA LEU A 317 1.61 -34.20 3.14
C LEU A 317 1.87 -33.10 4.16
N HIS A 318 1.43 -31.89 3.83
CA HIS A 318 1.48 -30.72 4.70
C HIS A 318 0.09 -30.43 5.23
N LEU A 319 -0.02 -30.26 6.55
CA LEU A 319 -1.27 -30.02 7.26
C LEU A 319 -1.15 -28.75 8.09
N ASN A 320 -2.11 -27.84 7.92
CA ASN A 320 -2.22 -26.56 8.62
C ASN A 320 -0.94 -25.73 8.57
N ASN A 321 -0.16 -25.84 7.48
CA ASN A 321 1.13 -25.17 7.27
C ASN A 321 2.19 -25.40 8.36
N LYS A 322 1.98 -26.37 9.27
CA LYS A 322 2.78 -26.56 10.49
C LYS A 322 3.30 -27.97 10.65
N LEU A 323 2.49 -28.97 10.30
CA LEU A 323 2.84 -30.38 10.42
C LEU A 323 3.06 -30.95 9.02
N SER A 324 4.15 -31.70 8.84
CA SER A 324 4.32 -32.49 7.63
C SER A 324 4.57 -33.95 7.96
N ILE A 325 3.81 -34.83 7.33
CA ILE A 325 3.90 -36.28 7.49
C ILE A 325 4.20 -36.87 6.13
N GLY A 326 5.21 -37.72 6.05
CA GLY A 326 5.58 -38.36 4.80
C GLY A 326 5.63 -39.86 4.90
N PHE A 327 5.54 -40.47 3.73
CA PHE A 327 5.72 -41.88 3.48
C PHE A 327 6.83 -42.04 2.47
N ALA A 328 7.78 -42.94 2.74
CA ALA A 328 8.88 -43.23 1.82
C ALA A 328 8.98 -44.72 1.55
N ASN A 329 9.09 -45.07 0.28
CA ASN A 329 9.47 -46.40 -0.14
C ASN A 329 11.00 -46.53 -0.09
N ARG A 330 11.48 -47.58 0.59
CA ARG A 330 12.90 -47.93 0.72
C ARG A 330 13.28 -49.13 -0.14
N GLY A 331 12.40 -49.58 -1.03
CA GLY A 331 12.59 -50.68 -1.97
C GLY A 331 12.52 -52.07 -1.33
N GLY A 332 12.32 -53.11 -2.14
CA GLY A 332 12.21 -54.48 -1.62
C GLY A 332 10.93 -54.74 -0.79
N GLY A 333 9.91 -53.89 -0.91
CA GLY A 333 8.68 -53.95 -0.11
C GLY A 333 8.75 -53.14 1.20
N ASP A 334 9.92 -52.61 1.54
CA ASP A 334 10.17 -51.85 2.75
C ASP A 334 9.68 -50.41 2.62
N ASN A 335 8.99 -49.92 3.66
CA ASN A 335 8.45 -48.56 3.71
C ASN A 335 8.68 -47.93 5.09
N SER A 336 8.76 -46.61 5.12
CA SER A 336 8.86 -45.82 6.34
C SER A 336 7.85 -44.68 6.36
N VAL A 337 7.51 -44.24 7.57
CA VAL A 337 6.70 -43.06 7.82
C VAL A 337 7.56 -42.06 8.58
N TYR A 338 7.48 -40.79 8.24
CA TYR A 338 8.28 -39.76 8.91
C TYR A 338 7.47 -38.50 9.19
N ILE A 339 7.86 -37.80 10.24
CA ILE A 339 7.31 -36.50 10.63
C ILE A 339 8.42 -35.46 10.46
N ASN A 340 8.17 -34.46 9.62
CA ASN A 340 9.13 -33.41 9.34
C ASN A 340 9.06 -32.31 10.41
N ILE A 341 10.22 -31.91 10.92
CA ILE A 341 10.36 -30.80 11.86
C ILE A 341 10.94 -29.62 11.08
N ASP A 342 10.08 -28.65 10.77
CA ASP A 342 10.47 -27.46 10.03
C ASP A 342 11.16 -26.46 10.97
N LEU A 343 12.45 -26.68 11.20
CA LEU A 343 13.28 -25.86 12.09
C LEU A 343 13.27 -24.38 11.69
N LEU A 344 13.12 -24.07 10.40
CA LEU A 344 13.08 -22.70 9.90
C LEU A 344 11.87 -21.92 10.45
N ASN A 345 10.74 -22.59 10.68
CA ASN A 345 9.57 -21.98 11.30
C ASN A 345 9.78 -21.71 12.80
N TRP A 346 10.70 -22.43 13.43
CA TRP A 346 11.09 -22.16 14.81
C TRP A 346 12.10 -21.01 14.89
N PHE A 347 13.05 -20.95 13.96
CA PHE A 347 14.04 -19.88 13.90
C PHE A 347 13.50 -18.54 13.36
N SER A 348 12.44 -18.56 12.55
CA SER A 348 11.74 -17.34 12.10
C SER A 348 10.99 -16.60 13.22
N ARG A 349 10.89 -17.18 14.42
CA ARG A 349 10.37 -16.50 15.62
C ARG A 349 11.45 -15.73 16.38
N PHE A 350 12.71 -15.74 15.91
CA PHE A 350 13.79 -14.93 16.44
C PHE A 350 14.02 -13.66 15.58
N ASP A 351 14.55 -12.62 16.22
CA ASP A 351 14.53 -11.20 15.81
C ASP A 351 14.95 -10.86 14.37
N ALA A 352 15.67 -11.74 13.67
CA ALA A 352 16.11 -11.51 12.29
C ALA A 352 14.96 -11.56 11.26
N TYR A 353 13.99 -12.47 11.43
CA TYR A 353 12.80 -12.51 10.56
C TYR A 353 11.85 -11.38 10.91
N ALA A 354 11.73 -11.00 12.19
CA ALA A 354 11.00 -9.80 12.59
C ALA A 354 11.61 -8.53 11.97
N SER A 355 12.95 -8.44 11.92
CA SER A 355 13.65 -7.32 11.28
C SER A 355 13.45 -7.29 9.76
N PHE A 356 13.51 -8.43 9.08
CA PHE A 356 13.20 -8.53 7.64
C PHE A 356 11.72 -8.26 7.34
N LYS A 357 10.81 -8.73 8.21
CA LYS A 357 9.37 -8.48 8.15
C LYS A 357 9.06 -6.99 8.33
N ASN A 358 9.68 -6.32 9.31
CA ASN A 358 9.51 -4.88 9.52
C ASN A 358 10.06 -4.09 8.32
N ALA A 359 11.22 -4.46 7.77
CA ALA A 359 11.79 -3.79 6.60
C ALA A 359 11.01 -3.99 5.28
N MET A 360 10.09 -4.96 5.19
CA MET A 360 9.15 -5.10 4.07
C MET A 360 7.80 -4.44 4.33
N LEU A 361 7.49 -4.11 5.59
CA LEU A 361 6.20 -3.55 6.01
C LEU A 361 6.27 -2.03 6.28
N ASP A 362 7.46 -1.51 6.57
CA ASP A 362 7.84 -0.09 6.58
C ASP A 362 8.29 0.35 5.19
#